data_AF-A0A2I8VGZ7-F1
#
_entry.id   AF-A0A2I8VGZ7-F1
#
_cell.length_a   1.000
_cell.length_b   1.000
_cell.length_c   1.000
_cell.angle_alpha   90.00
_cell.angle_beta   90.00
_cell.angle_gamma   90.00
#
_symmetry.space_group_name_H-M   'P 1'
#
loop_
_entity.id
_entity.type
_entity.pdbx_description
1 polymer ?
#
loop_
_entity_poly.entity_id
_entity_poly.type
_entity_poly.pdbx_seq_one_letter_code
_entity_poly.pdbx_strand_id
1 'polypeptide(L)' 'MSDLDETTDIDEYVEKNRESLVRVLRHSNDTYARACAWALLDAGSDPPDIEQLERELQTLKQEGSA' A
#
# COMPACT_ATOMS: atom_id res chain seq x y z
N MET A 1 26.47 8.84 3.23
CA MET A 1 25.72 9.17 2.00
C MET A 1 25.25 7.85 1.44
N SER A 2 23.99 7.45 1.68
CA SER A 2 23.35 6.38 0.88
C SER A 2 21.87 6.12 1.20
N ASP A 3 21.34 6.44 2.40
CA ASP A 3 19.97 5.98 2.74
C ASP A 3 18.86 6.70 1.97
N LEU A 4 19.10 7.95 1.53
CA LEU A 4 18.13 8.75 0.78
C LEU A 4 17.96 8.31 -0.68
N ASP A 5 18.98 7.66 -1.26
CA ASP A 5 18.94 7.18 -2.65
C ASP A 5 18.04 5.94 -2.75
N GLU A 6 18.17 5.01 -1.78
CA GLU A 6 17.37 3.78 -1.72
C GLU A 6 15.88 4.04 -1.47
N THR A 7 15.52 5.00 -0.60
CA THR A 7 14.11 5.36 -0.39
C THR A 7 13.48 6.01 -1.61
N THR A 8 14.23 6.87 -2.34
CA THR A 8 13.72 7.50 -3.56
C THR A 8 13.46 6.47 -4.67
N ASP A 9 14.35 5.48 -4.79
CA ASP A 9 14.19 4.36 -5.73
C ASP A 9 12.97 3.49 -5.39
N ILE A 10 12.67 3.29 -4.10
CA ILE A 10 11.50 2.52 -3.65
C ILE A 10 10.21 3.27 -3.95
N ASP A 11 10.13 4.57 -3.66
CA ASP A 11 8.95 5.39 -3.93
C ASP A 11 8.61 5.39 -5.44
N GLU A 12 9.62 5.63 -6.29
CA GLU A 12 9.42 5.61 -7.75
C GLU A 12 9.02 4.21 -8.23
N TYR A 13 9.65 3.16 -7.71
CA TYR A 13 9.31 1.78 -8.05
C TYR A 13 7.87 1.45 -7.67
N VAL A 14 7.46 1.81 -6.45
CA VAL A 14 6.12 1.55 -5.94
C VAL A 14 5.08 2.30 -6.75
N GLU A 15 5.31 3.57 -7.06
CA GLU A 15 4.36 4.36 -7.85
C GLU A 15 4.19 3.80 -9.26
N LYS A 16 5.30 3.43 -9.92
CA LYS A 16 5.26 2.83 -11.26
C LYS A 16 4.60 1.45 -11.29
N ASN A 17 4.67 0.68 -10.20
CA ASN A 17 4.22 -0.71 -10.14
C ASN A 17 3.02 -0.93 -9.21
N ARG A 18 2.38 0.13 -8.71
CA ARG A 18 1.33 0.08 -7.68
C ARG A 18 0.21 -0.90 -8.04
N GLU A 19 -0.30 -0.85 -9.27
CA GLU A 19 -1.37 -1.74 -9.73
C GLU A 19 -0.94 -3.21 -9.73
N SER A 20 0.29 -3.50 -10.18
CA SER A 20 0.86 -4.84 -10.17
C SER A 20 1.05 -5.37 -8.75
N LEU A 21 1.54 -4.54 -7.82
CA LEU A 21 1.72 -4.91 -6.41
C LEU A 21 0.37 -5.21 -5.74
N VAL A 22 -0.65 -4.38 -5.98
CA VAL A 22 -2.02 -4.64 -5.51
C VAL A 22 -2.60 -5.93 -6.12
N ARG A 23 -2.32 -6.20 -7.40
CA ARG A 23 -2.74 -7.44 -8.06
C ARG A 23 -2.08 -8.68 -7.43
N VAL A 24 -0.79 -8.61 -7.10
CA VAL A 24 -0.08 -9.68 -6.37
C VAL A 24 -0.72 -9.90 -5.00
N LEU A 25 -1.01 -8.83 -4.25
CA LEU A 25 -1.69 -8.94 -2.96
C LEU A 25 -3.06 -9.62 -3.06
N ARG A 26 -3.85 -9.27 -4.07
CA ARG A 26 -5.23 -9.78 -4.24
C ARG A 26 -5.31 -11.20 -4.78
N HIS A 27 -4.39 -11.61 -5.64
CA HIS A 27 -4.57 -12.81 -6.45
C HIS A 27 -3.44 -13.84 -6.35
N SER A 28 -2.30 -13.49 -5.72
CA SER A 28 -1.23 -14.47 -5.52
C SER A 28 -1.61 -15.49 -4.45
N ASN A 29 -1.36 -16.76 -4.75
CA ASN A 29 -1.44 -17.85 -3.78
C ASN A 29 -0.11 -18.05 -3.02
N ASP A 30 0.95 -17.34 -3.41
CA ASP A 30 2.24 -17.37 -2.73
C ASP A 30 2.27 -16.33 -1.59
N THR A 31 2.36 -16.83 -0.36
CA THR A 31 2.44 -16.02 0.85
C THR A 31 3.68 -15.14 0.89
N TYR A 32 4.82 -15.62 0.40
CA TYR A 32 6.05 -14.83 0.37
C TYR A 32 5.93 -13.66 -0.60
N ALA A 33 5.45 -13.92 -1.82
CA ALA A 33 5.24 -12.87 -2.81
C ALA A 33 4.26 -11.78 -2.32
N ARG A 34 3.19 -12.18 -1.60
CA ARG A 34 2.28 -11.21 -0.96
C ARG A 34 2.95 -10.39 0.12
N ALA A 35 3.78 -11.01 0.97
CA ALA A 35 4.50 -10.31 2.03
C ALA A 35 5.48 -9.28 1.44
N CYS A 36 6.22 -9.63 0.39
CA CYS A 36 7.10 -8.69 -0.31
C CYS A 36 6.33 -7.53 -0.94
N ALA A 37 5.21 -7.81 -1.60
CA ALA A 37 4.37 -6.77 -2.19
C ALA A 37 3.83 -5.80 -1.12
N TRP A 38 3.47 -6.34 0.06
CA TRP A 38 3.03 -5.54 1.19
C TRP A 38 4.15 -4.65 1.73
N ALA A 39 5.33 -5.21 1.97
CA ALA A 39 6.49 -4.47 2.47
C ALA A 39 6.93 -3.34 1.52
N LEU A 40 6.87 -3.57 0.20
CA LEU A 40 7.17 -2.53 -0.79
C LEU A 40 6.13 -1.40 -0.73
N LEU A 41 4.84 -1.74 -0.69
CA LEU A 41 3.78 -0.73 -0.61
C LEU A 41 3.84 0.09 0.68
N ASP A 42 4.18 -0.55 1.81
CA ASP A 42 4.37 0.11 3.10
C ASP A 42 5.58 1.05 3.08
N ALA A 43 6.71 0.60 2.52
CA ALA A 43 7.94 1.39 2.44
C ALA A 43 7.85 2.57 1.48
N GLY A 44 7.12 2.43 0.36
CA GLY A 44 6.97 3.49 -0.65
C GLY A 44 5.64 4.25 -0.59
N SER A 45 4.94 4.18 0.55
CA SER A 45 3.78 5.03 0.80
C SER A 45 4.03 5.86 2.06
N ASP A 46 3.55 7.10 2.05
CA ASP A 46 3.48 7.87 3.28
C ASP A 46 2.64 7.11 4.32
N PRO A 47 2.99 7.19 5.63
CA PRO A 47 2.18 6.64 6.68
C PRO A 47 0.76 7.19 6.54
N PRO A 48 -0.27 6.34 6.37
CA PRO A 48 -1.61 6.84 6.19
C PRO A 48 -2.07 7.58 7.44
N ASP A 49 -2.82 8.67 7.25
CA ASP A 49 -3.54 9.31 8.35
C ASP A 49 -4.66 8.36 8.80
N ILE A 50 -4.39 7.61 9.88
CA ILE A 50 -5.30 6.62 10.45
C ILE A 50 -6.63 7.27 10.86
N GLU A 51 -6.60 8.50 11.40
CA GLU A 51 -7.83 9.19 11.80
C GLU A 51 -8.70 9.56 10.59
N GLN A 52 -8.08 9.87 9.45
CA GLN A 52 -8.79 10.08 8.20
C GLN A 52 -9.40 8.77 7.68
N LEU A 53 -8.61 7.69 7.65
CA LEU A 53 -9.09 6.38 7.19
C LEU A 53 -10.25 5.83 8.02
N GLU A 54 -10.20 6.01 9.35
CA GLU A 54 -11.30 5.62 10.24
C GLU A 54 -12.59 6.39 9.94
N ARG A 55 -12.48 7.70 9.66
CA ARG A 55 -13.61 8.54 9.26
C ARG A 55 -14.21 8.08 7.93
N GLU A 56 -13.38 7.82 6.92
CA GLU A 56 -13.83 7.33 5.62
C GLU A 56 -14.51 5.95 5.72
N LEU A 57 -13.95 5.05 6.53
CA LEU A 57 -14.55 3.73 6.76
C LEU A 57 -15.92 3.83 7.45
N GLN A 58 -16.08 4.75 8.41
CA GLN A 58 -17.37 4.98 9.06
C GLN A 58 -18.42 5.49 8.06
N THR A 59 -18.06 6.41 7.17
CA THR A 59 -18.95 6.91 6.12
C THR A 59 -19.42 5.78 5.21
N LEU A 60 -18.50 4.96 4.69
CA LEU A 60 -18.84 3.83 3.82
C LEU A 60 -19.74 2.79 4.51
N LYS A 61 -19.54 2.53 5.81
CA LYS A 61 -20.40 1.64 6.60
C LYS A 61 -21.83 2.18 6.74
N GLN A 62 -22.00 3.49 6.83
CA GLN A 62 -23.32 4.11 6.91
C GLN A 62 -24.04 4.08 5.56
N GLU A 63 -23.32 4.32 4.46
CA GLU A 63 -23.86 4.31 3.10
C GLU A 63 -24.24 2.90 2.62
N GLY A 64 -23.45 1.88 2.95
CA GLY A 64 -23.75 0.48 2.60
C GLY A 64 -24.87 -0.17 3.41
N SER A 65 -25.41 0.54 4.40
CA SER A 65 -26.47 0.06 5.30
C SER A 65 -27.84 0.71 5.02
N ALA A 66 -27.96 1.46 3.92
CA ALA A 66 -29.19 2.07 3.39
C ALA A 66 -29.72 1.30 2.17
#